data_AF-A0A5P1EWX9-F1
#
_entry.id   AF-A0A5P1EWX9-F1
#
_cell.length_a   1.000
_cell.length_b   1.000
_cell.length_c   1.000
_cell.angle_alpha   90.00
_cell.angle_beta   90.00
_cell.angle_gamma   90.00
#
_symmetry.space_group_name_H-M   'P 1'
#
loop_
_entity.id
_entity.type
_entity.pdbx_description
1 polymer ?
#
loop_
_entity_poly.entity_id
_entity_poly.type
_entity_poly.pdbx_seq_one_letter_code
_entity_poly.pdbx_strand_id
1 'polypeptide(L)'
;MQSGKGASRIVCSSLNSETGEQVAIKKIANAFDNKIDAKRTLREIKLLRHMDHENIVAIRDIVPPPVRESFNDVYIAYELMDTDLHQIIRSNQPLSEEHCQYFLYQILRGLKYIHSANVLHRDLKPSNLLLNANCDLKICDFGLARTTAETDFMTEYVVTRWYRAPELLLNSSEYTAAIDVWSVGCIFMELMDRKPLFPGRDHVHQLRLLMELIGTPDEADLGYVNENARRYIRQLPRHPRQSFHEKFPHVHPAAIDLVERMLTFDPRQRITVEEALAHPYLASLHDISDEPVCTMPFSFDFEQHALSEEQMKELIYREALAFNPEYRQ
;
A
#
# COMPACT_ATOMS: atom_id res chain seq x y z
N MET A 1 15.20 17.28 -11.11
CA MET A 1 15.22 16.22 -12.15
C MET A 1 13.83 15.59 -12.21
N GLN A 2 13.38 15.11 -13.38
CA GLN A 2 12.12 14.36 -13.50
C GLN A 2 12.34 12.95 -12.96
N SER A 3 11.71 12.60 -11.84
CA SER A 3 11.81 11.27 -11.23
C SER A 3 10.44 10.60 -11.31
N GLY A 4 10.23 9.72 -12.29
CA GLY A 4 9.04 8.86 -12.42
C GLY A 4 7.93 9.39 -13.36
N LYS A 5 7.55 8.56 -14.34
CA LYS A 5 6.33 8.73 -15.17
C LYS A 5 5.40 7.54 -14.92
N GLY A 6 4.45 7.71 -14.01
CA GLY A 6 3.23 6.91 -13.93
C GLY A 6 2.05 7.70 -14.50
N ALA A 7 0.99 7.03 -14.97
CA ALA A 7 -0.17 7.65 -15.64
C ALA A 7 -0.62 8.97 -14.97
N SER A 8 -0.45 10.09 -15.68
CA SER A 8 -0.82 11.47 -15.28
C SER A 8 -0.26 12.04 -13.96
N ARG A 9 0.87 11.53 -13.44
CA ARG A 9 1.53 12.11 -12.25
C ARG A 9 3.00 12.38 -12.56
N ILE A 10 3.39 13.65 -12.61
CA ILE A 10 4.80 14.06 -12.72
C ILE A 10 5.29 14.41 -11.32
N VAL A 11 6.39 13.77 -10.89
CA VAL A 11 7.07 14.10 -9.64
C VAL A 11 8.41 14.78 -9.95
N CYS A 12 8.63 15.94 -9.35
CA CYS A 12 9.84 16.74 -9.52
C CYS A 12 10.47 17.04 -8.16
N SER A 13 11.79 16.89 -8.04
CA SER A 13 12.56 17.42 -6.90
C SER A 13 12.59 18.95 -6.94
N SER A 14 12.32 19.62 -5.82
CA SER A 14 12.41 21.08 -5.68
C SER A 14 13.05 21.47 -4.33
N LEU A 15 13.59 22.68 -4.25
CA LEU A 15 14.09 23.27 -3.00
C LEU A 15 13.08 24.30 -2.51
N ASN A 16 12.61 24.18 -1.27
CA ASN A 16 11.88 25.25 -0.61
C ASN A 16 12.86 26.36 -0.27
N SER A 17 12.70 27.54 -0.86
CA SER A 17 13.61 28.68 -0.67
C SER A 17 13.54 29.33 0.71
N GLU A 18 12.45 29.12 1.45
CA GLU A 18 12.25 29.69 2.79
C GLU A 18 12.85 28.80 3.87
N THR A 19 12.66 27.48 3.76
CA THR A 19 13.14 26.51 4.76
C THR A 19 14.50 25.89 4.39
N GLY A 20 14.89 25.95 3.12
CA GLY A 20 16.05 25.22 2.60
C GLY A 20 15.85 23.71 2.47
N GLU A 21 14.63 23.21 2.67
CA GLU A 21 14.32 21.78 2.58
C GLU A 21 14.13 21.31 1.13
N GLN A 22 14.65 20.14 0.78
CA GLN A 22 14.33 19.49 -0.50
C GLN A 22 13.03 18.70 -0.40
N VAL A 23 12.16 18.88 -1.40
CA VAL A 23 10.82 18.28 -1.45
C VAL A 23 10.56 17.61 -2.80
N ALA A 24 9.63 16.65 -2.83
CA ALA A 24 9.11 16.04 -4.04
C ALA A 24 7.73 16.61 -4.36
N ILE A 25 7.60 17.36 -5.46
CA ILE A 25 6.33 17.95 -5.89
C ILE A 25 5.65 17.03 -6.90
N LYS A 26 4.48 16.49 -6.52
CA LYS A 26 3.59 15.73 -7.39
C LYS A 26 2.55 16.67 -7.99
N LYS A 27 2.58 16.82 -9.32
CA LYS A 27 1.51 17.50 -10.07
C LYS A 27 0.44 16.48 -10.46
N ILE A 28 -0.81 16.76 -10.07
CA ILE A 28 -2.01 16.05 -10.51
C ILE A 28 -2.74 16.99 -11.48
N ALA A 29 -2.51 16.77 -12.78
CA ALA A 29 -3.09 17.61 -13.82
C ALA A 29 -4.59 17.32 -13.97
N ASN A 30 -5.41 18.36 -14.14
CA ASN A 30 -6.86 18.23 -14.29
C ASN A 30 -7.50 17.31 -13.22
N ALA A 31 -7.12 17.52 -11.96
CA ALA A 31 -7.43 16.64 -10.83
C ALA A 31 -8.93 16.42 -10.60
N PHE A 32 -9.77 17.26 -11.20
CA PHE A 32 -11.21 17.33 -10.96
C PHE A 32 -12.06 16.81 -12.13
N ASP A 33 -11.48 16.57 -13.31
CA ASP A 33 -12.20 16.09 -14.51
C ASP A 33 -12.86 14.72 -14.29
N ASN A 34 -12.22 13.86 -13.48
CA ASN A 34 -12.74 12.56 -13.11
C ASN A 34 -13.04 12.53 -11.61
N LYS A 35 -14.33 12.38 -11.27
CA LYS A 35 -14.81 12.29 -9.89
C LYS A 35 -14.08 11.21 -9.06
N ILE A 36 -13.71 10.09 -9.67
CA ILE A 36 -12.99 9.00 -8.98
C ILE A 36 -11.58 9.47 -8.60
N ASP A 37 -10.87 10.12 -9.51
CA ASP A 37 -9.49 10.58 -9.29
C ASP A 37 -9.43 11.79 -8.34
N ALA A 38 -10.43 12.68 -8.40
CA ALA A 38 -10.62 13.76 -7.42
C ALA A 38 -10.81 13.19 -6.01
N LYS A 39 -11.69 12.18 -5.86
CA LYS A 39 -11.93 11.49 -4.57
C LYS A 39 -10.66 10.80 -4.07
N ARG A 40 -9.88 10.15 -4.95
CA ARG A 40 -8.58 9.56 -4.61
C ARG A 40 -7.57 10.61 -4.11
N THR A 41 -7.52 11.76 -4.76
CA THR A 41 -6.62 12.87 -4.39
C THR A 41 -6.98 13.44 -3.02
N LEU A 42 -8.26 13.73 -2.80
CA LEU A 42 -8.75 14.22 -1.51
C LEU A 42 -8.48 13.20 -0.39
N ARG A 43 -8.72 11.91 -0.65
CA ARG A 43 -8.45 10.82 0.30
C ARG A 43 -6.97 10.75 0.68
N GLU A 44 -6.08 10.79 -0.32
CA GLU A 44 -4.63 10.76 -0.11
C GLU A 44 -4.20 11.93 0.79
N ILE A 45 -4.69 13.15 0.51
CA ILE A 45 -4.41 14.33 1.34
C ILE A 45 -4.90 14.13 2.78
N LYS A 46 -6.17 13.77 2.97
CA LYS A 46 -6.78 13.65 4.30
C LYS A 46 -6.08 12.59 5.16
N LEU A 47 -5.77 11.43 4.57
CA LEU A 47 -5.06 10.37 5.27
C LEU A 47 -3.66 10.79 5.68
N LEU A 48 -2.87 11.34 4.76
CA LEU A 48 -1.50 11.76 5.05
C LEU A 48 -1.42 12.98 5.99
N ARG A 49 -2.51 13.76 6.11
CA ARG A 49 -2.63 14.81 7.14
C ARG A 49 -2.96 14.30 8.53
N HIS A 50 -3.57 13.12 8.61
CA HIS A 50 -3.95 12.49 9.87
C HIS A 50 -2.82 11.64 10.45
N MET A 51 -1.97 11.08 9.59
CA MET A 51 -0.90 10.17 10.00
C MET A 51 0.41 10.92 10.24
N ASP A 52 1.08 10.60 11.33
CA ASP A 52 2.43 11.08 11.67
C ASP A 52 3.24 9.88 12.13
N HIS A 53 4.08 9.35 11.24
CA HIS A 53 4.85 8.13 11.49
C HIS A 53 6.06 8.08 10.55
N GLU A 54 7.21 7.63 11.06
CA GLU A 54 8.46 7.66 10.30
C GLU A 54 8.42 6.79 9.04
N ASN A 55 7.68 5.67 9.06
CA ASN A 55 7.51 4.77 7.91
C ASN A 55 6.30 5.10 7.02
N ILE A 56 5.76 6.32 7.12
CA ILE A 56 4.69 6.83 6.24
C ILE A 56 5.20 8.14 5.62
N VAL A 57 4.94 8.36 4.33
CA VAL A 57 5.37 9.59 3.66
C VAL A 57 4.59 10.80 4.19
N ALA A 58 5.29 11.88 4.53
CA ALA A 58 4.70 13.12 4.99
C ALA A 58 4.40 14.08 3.83
N ILE A 59 3.25 14.79 3.91
CA ILE A 59 2.99 15.98 3.12
C ILE A 59 3.69 17.17 3.79
N ARG A 60 4.55 17.85 3.04
CA ARG A 60 5.22 19.09 3.47
C ARG A 60 4.40 20.33 3.13
N ASP A 61 3.72 20.32 1.99
CA ASP A 61 2.89 21.45 1.55
C ASP A 61 1.85 21.03 0.49
N ILE A 62 0.79 21.83 0.34
CA ILE A 62 -0.18 21.75 -0.75
C ILE A 62 -0.31 23.15 -1.32
N VAL A 63 0.14 23.32 -2.57
CA VAL A 63 0.27 24.65 -3.17
C VAL A 63 -1.14 25.23 -3.43
N PRO A 64 -1.45 26.42 -2.90
CA PRO A 64 -2.73 27.08 -3.16
C PRO A 64 -2.83 27.47 -4.65
N PRO A 65 -4.00 27.36 -5.28
CA PRO A 65 -4.17 27.83 -6.64
C PRO A 65 -3.96 29.36 -6.70
N PRO A 66 -3.30 29.89 -7.74
CA PRO A 66 -3.11 31.33 -7.89
C PRO A 66 -4.43 32.08 -8.08
N VAL A 67 -5.42 31.42 -8.67
CA VAL A 67 -6.77 31.93 -8.90
C VAL A 67 -7.77 30.81 -8.58
N ARG A 68 -8.71 31.07 -7.66
CA ARG A 68 -9.62 30.05 -7.11
C ARG A 68 -10.58 29.49 -8.17
N GLU A 69 -10.96 30.33 -9.13
CA GLU A 69 -11.87 30.01 -10.23
C GLU A 69 -11.22 29.10 -11.27
N SER A 70 -9.88 29.09 -11.38
CA SER A 70 -9.12 28.25 -12.32
C SER A 70 -8.31 27.16 -11.61
N PHE A 71 -8.84 26.63 -10.52
CA PHE A 71 -8.23 25.52 -9.77
C PHE A 71 -8.50 24.16 -10.46
N ASN A 72 -7.65 23.84 -11.45
CA ASN A 72 -7.73 22.59 -12.22
C ASN A 72 -6.63 21.58 -11.85
N ASP A 73 -5.44 22.08 -11.51
CA ASP A 73 -4.28 21.27 -11.16
C ASP A 73 -4.04 21.30 -9.64
N VAL A 74 -3.72 20.16 -9.05
CA VAL A 74 -3.32 20.06 -7.64
C VAL A 74 -1.83 19.75 -7.57
N TYR A 75 -1.10 20.48 -6.73
CA TYR A 75 0.33 20.26 -6.47
C TYR A 75 0.50 19.92 -5.00
N ILE A 76 1.03 18.73 -4.73
CA ILE A 76 1.29 18.24 -3.37
C ILE A 76 2.80 18.08 -3.24
N ALA A 77 3.41 18.76 -2.27
CA ALA A 77 4.80 18.59 -1.91
C ALA A 77 4.91 17.55 -0.79
N TYR A 78 5.67 16.49 -1.05
CA TYR A 78 6.01 15.46 -0.09
C TYR A 78 7.45 15.65 0.37
N GLU A 79 7.81 15.01 1.47
CA GLU A 79 9.23 14.79 1.77
C GLU A 79 9.93 14.05 0.61
N LEU A 80 11.17 14.42 0.33
CA LEU A 80 11.93 13.84 -0.78
C LEU A 80 12.47 12.46 -0.40
N MET A 81 12.21 11.48 -1.25
CA MET A 81 12.79 10.13 -1.19
C MET A 81 13.59 9.87 -2.46
N ASP A 82 14.68 9.11 -2.35
CA ASP A 82 15.65 8.93 -3.45
C ASP A 82 15.16 7.92 -4.49
N THR A 83 14.48 6.86 -4.04
CA THR A 83 14.04 5.76 -4.90
C THR A 83 12.84 5.02 -4.32
N ASP A 84 12.48 3.89 -4.92
CA ASP A 84 11.46 2.98 -4.43
C ASP A 84 11.99 1.54 -4.41
N LEU A 85 11.32 0.67 -3.65
CA LEU A 85 11.74 -0.73 -3.48
C LEU A 85 11.70 -1.49 -4.82
N HIS A 86 10.84 -1.10 -5.77
CA HIS A 86 10.81 -1.71 -7.11
C HIS A 86 12.12 -1.47 -7.88
N GLN A 87 12.65 -0.24 -7.84
CA GLN A 87 13.94 0.07 -8.45
C GLN A 87 15.08 -0.68 -7.77
N ILE A 88 15.08 -0.75 -6.44
CA ILE A 88 16.10 -1.49 -5.67
C ILE A 88 16.10 -2.98 -6.03
N ILE A 89 14.92 -3.62 -6.04
CA ILE A 89 14.75 -5.04 -6.41
C ILE A 89 15.30 -5.31 -7.81
N ARG A 90 15.04 -4.42 -8.78
CA ARG A 90 15.47 -4.57 -10.18
C ARG A 90 16.91 -4.16 -10.46
N SER A 91 17.55 -3.47 -9.52
CA SER A 91 18.92 -3.02 -9.65
C SER A 91 19.91 -4.19 -9.45
N ASN A 92 21.15 -3.98 -9.88
CA ASN A 92 22.25 -4.91 -9.59
C ASN A 92 22.84 -4.70 -8.18
N GLN A 93 22.26 -3.81 -7.36
CA GLN A 93 22.76 -3.60 -6.00
C GLN A 93 22.53 -4.85 -5.17
N PRO A 94 23.55 -5.36 -4.44
CA PRO A 94 23.37 -6.49 -3.56
C PRO A 94 22.42 -6.14 -2.42
N LEU A 95 21.50 -7.05 -2.10
CA LEU A 95 20.67 -6.96 -0.90
C LEU A 95 21.11 -8.08 0.01
N SER A 96 21.62 -7.72 1.19
CA SER A 96 21.92 -8.67 2.25
C SER A 96 20.62 -9.07 2.94
N GLU A 97 20.69 -10.15 3.71
CA GLU A 97 19.59 -10.56 4.59
C GLU A 97 19.19 -9.43 5.55
N GLU A 98 20.15 -8.68 6.08
CA GLU A 98 19.92 -7.54 6.97
C GLU A 98 19.14 -6.41 6.28
N HIS A 99 19.41 -6.13 4.99
CA HIS A 99 18.59 -5.17 4.23
C HIS A 99 17.15 -5.67 4.10
N CYS A 100 16.95 -6.95 3.76
CA CYS A 100 15.63 -7.55 3.63
C CYS A 100 14.84 -7.49 4.95
N GLN A 101 15.51 -7.85 6.06
CA GLN A 101 14.97 -7.83 7.41
C GLN A 101 14.57 -6.39 7.81
N TYR A 102 15.43 -5.41 7.55
CA TYR A 102 15.18 -4.02 7.90
C TYR A 102 14.06 -3.38 7.08
N PHE A 103 13.99 -3.64 5.78
CA PHE A 103 12.87 -3.18 4.96
C PHE A 103 11.55 -3.83 5.39
N LEU A 104 11.52 -5.14 5.66
CA LEU A 104 10.32 -5.81 6.15
C LEU A 104 9.83 -5.23 7.48
N TYR A 105 10.75 -5.03 8.43
CA TYR A 105 10.45 -4.41 9.73
C TYR A 105 9.77 -3.04 9.55
N GLN A 106 10.36 -2.16 8.75
CA GLN A 106 9.81 -0.83 8.50
C GLN A 106 8.44 -0.84 7.82
N ILE A 107 8.20 -1.78 6.90
CA ILE A 107 6.87 -1.96 6.26
C ILE A 107 5.84 -2.36 7.32
N LEU A 108 6.16 -3.35 8.16
CA LEU A 108 5.24 -3.85 9.19
C LEU A 108 5.02 -2.80 10.29
N ARG A 109 6.05 -2.07 10.71
CA ARG A 109 5.94 -0.97 11.67
C ARG A 109 4.99 0.12 11.15
N GLY A 110 5.15 0.54 9.90
CA GLY A 110 4.23 1.48 9.25
C GLY A 110 2.80 0.93 9.14
N LEU A 111 2.64 -0.35 8.80
CA LEU A 111 1.33 -0.99 8.72
C LEU A 111 0.63 -1.10 10.06
N LYS A 112 1.34 -1.38 11.15
CA LYS A 112 0.79 -1.40 12.51
C LYS A 112 0.12 -0.06 12.82
N TYR A 113 0.81 1.04 12.52
CA TYR A 113 0.27 2.39 12.68
C TYR A 113 -0.97 2.61 11.79
N ILE A 114 -0.90 2.26 10.49
CA ILE A 114 -2.02 2.42 9.53
C ILE A 114 -3.26 1.61 9.97
N HIS A 115 -3.07 0.33 10.33
CA HIS A 115 -4.14 -0.57 10.71
C HIS A 115 -4.80 -0.17 12.03
N SER A 116 -4.02 0.32 13.00
CA SER A 116 -4.58 0.86 14.25
C SER A 116 -5.42 2.13 14.05
N ALA A 117 -5.21 2.87 12.94
CA ALA A 117 -6.07 3.97 12.53
C ALA A 117 -7.37 3.52 11.82
N ASN A 118 -7.67 2.21 11.78
CA ASN A 118 -8.76 1.60 10.99
C ASN A 118 -8.63 1.83 9.47
N VAL A 119 -7.41 1.99 8.96
CA VAL A 119 -7.14 2.19 7.53
C VAL A 119 -6.55 0.92 6.93
N LEU A 120 -7.00 0.55 5.74
CA LEU A 120 -6.43 -0.50 4.89
C LEU A 120 -5.77 0.15 3.68
N HIS A 121 -4.52 -0.21 3.36
CA HIS A 121 -3.79 0.41 2.25
C HIS A 121 -4.31 -0.08 0.88
N ARG A 122 -4.51 -1.39 0.71
CA ARG A 122 -5.15 -2.08 -0.44
C ARG A 122 -4.38 -2.10 -1.76
N ASP A 123 -3.32 -1.31 -1.89
CA ASP A 123 -2.45 -1.30 -3.07
C ASP A 123 -0.96 -1.29 -2.69
N LEU A 124 -0.58 -2.12 -1.71
CA LEU A 124 0.83 -2.31 -1.39
C LEU A 124 1.53 -3.05 -2.52
N LYS A 125 2.66 -2.49 -2.95
CA LYS A 125 3.56 -3.01 -3.99
C LYS A 125 4.92 -2.33 -3.84
N PRO A 126 6.01 -2.87 -4.38
CA PRO A 126 7.35 -2.31 -4.19
C PRO A 126 7.49 -0.85 -4.67
N SER A 127 6.74 -0.41 -5.69
CA SER A 127 6.77 0.99 -6.15
C SER A 127 6.08 1.99 -5.20
N ASN A 128 5.30 1.49 -4.23
CA ASN A 128 4.62 2.30 -3.21
C ASN A 128 5.38 2.29 -1.87
N LEU A 129 6.61 1.78 -1.87
CA LEU A 129 7.51 1.73 -0.73
C LEU A 129 8.76 2.54 -1.10
N LEU A 130 8.79 3.79 -0.67
CA LEU A 130 9.85 4.75 -1.00
C LEU A 130 11.05 4.51 -0.09
N LEU A 131 12.25 4.76 -0.62
CA LEU A 131 13.53 4.55 0.06
C LEU A 131 14.44 5.77 -0.09
N ASN A 132 15.24 6.05 0.94
CA ASN A 132 16.32 7.03 0.87
C ASN A 132 17.70 6.35 1.03
N ALA A 133 18.78 7.13 0.91
CA ALA A 133 20.15 6.66 1.03
C ALA A 133 20.50 6.05 2.41
N ASN A 134 19.74 6.35 3.46
CA ASN A 134 19.90 5.78 4.80
C ASN A 134 19.17 4.45 4.97
N CYS A 135 18.53 3.93 3.92
CA CYS A 135 17.64 2.76 3.96
C CYS A 135 16.35 2.99 4.78
N ASP A 136 15.95 4.24 4.99
CA ASP A 136 14.64 4.54 5.58
C ASP A 136 13.55 4.26 4.56
N LEU A 137 12.52 3.53 4.97
CA LEU A 137 11.40 3.11 4.14
C LEU A 137 10.12 3.83 4.55
N LYS A 138 9.40 4.37 3.55
CA LYS A 138 8.12 5.06 3.74
C LYS A 138 7.04 4.55 2.80
N ILE A 139 5.88 4.23 3.36
CA ILE A 139 4.68 3.82 2.61
C ILE A 139 4.02 5.06 1.98
N CYS A 140 3.63 4.98 0.71
CA CYS A 140 2.98 6.06 -0.03
C CYS A 140 1.79 5.58 -0.90
N ASP A 141 1.08 6.53 -1.51
CA ASP A 141 -0.07 6.30 -2.42
C ASP A 141 -1.33 5.71 -1.76
N PHE A 142 -1.86 6.43 -0.78
CA PHE A 142 -3.10 6.11 -0.07
C PHE A 142 -4.38 6.38 -0.87
N GLY A 143 -4.28 6.63 -2.19
CA GLY A 143 -5.43 6.93 -3.04
C GLY A 143 -6.47 5.82 -3.08
N LEU A 144 -6.08 4.56 -2.86
CA LEU A 144 -6.98 3.40 -2.86
C LEU A 144 -7.39 2.92 -1.46
N ALA A 145 -6.87 3.55 -0.41
CA ALA A 145 -7.10 3.14 0.97
C ALA A 145 -8.58 3.23 1.38
N ARG A 146 -9.00 2.46 2.39
CA ARG A 146 -10.38 2.42 2.91
C ARG A 146 -10.42 2.15 4.40
N THR A 147 -11.57 2.43 5.02
CA THR A 147 -11.90 1.84 6.32
C THR A 147 -12.28 0.37 6.20
N THR A 148 -12.18 -0.34 7.32
CA THR A 148 -12.69 -1.70 7.51
C THR A 148 -14.22 -1.82 7.41
N ALA A 149 -14.96 -0.70 7.49
CA ALA A 149 -16.43 -0.68 7.51
C ALA A 149 -17.08 -0.47 6.12
N GLU A 150 -16.32 -0.06 5.09
CA GLU A 150 -16.87 0.23 3.77
C GLU A 150 -16.94 -1.03 2.88
N THR A 151 -18.14 -1.58 2.70
CA THR A 151 -18.44 -2.71 1.78
C THR A 151 -18.70 -2.25 0.34
N ASP A 152 -18.03 -1.19 -0.11
CA ASP A 152 -18.32 -0.62 -1.43
C ASP A 152 -17.82 -1.58 -2.53
N PHE A 153 -18.74 -1.97 -3.43
CA PHE A 153 -18.47 -2.92 -4.50
C PHE A 153 -17.31 -2.42 -5.36
N MET A 154 -16.25 -3.24 -5.44
CA MET A 154 -15.07 -2.92 -6.23
C MET A 154 -15.42 -2.94 -7.72
N THR A 155 -15.31 -1.78 -8.36
CA THR A 155 -15.12 -1.72 -9.80
C THR A 155 -13.78 -2.35 -10.13
N GLU A 156 -13.74 -3.22 -11.14
CA GLU A 156 -12.56 -3.98 -11.51
C GLU A 156 -11.46 -3.03 -12.02
N TYR A 157 -10.62 -2.54 -11.11
CA TYR A 157 -9.59 -1.56 -11.46
C TYR A 157 -8.42 -2.23 -12.19
N VAL A 158 -8.05 -1.62 -13.32
CA VAL A 158 -6.84 -1.87 -14.12
C VAL A 158 -5.60 -1.41 -13.33
N VAL A 159 -5.24 -2.18 -12.30
CA VAL A 159 -4.00 -2.02 -11.52
C VAL A 159 -3.31 -3.39 -11.42
N THR A 160 -2.01 -3.39 -11.18
CA THR A 160 -1.20 -4.59 -10.94
C THR A 160 -1.88 -5.53 -9.93
N ARG A 161 -2.21 -6.75 -10.37
CA ARG A 161 -2.91 -7.76 -9.54
C ARG A 161 -1.96 -8.64 -8.73
N TRP A 162 -0.65 -8.53 -8.95
CA TRP A 162 0.37 -9.46 -8.45
C TRP A 162 0.43 -9.56 -6.93
N TYR A 163 0.04 -8.48 -6.23
CA TYR A 163 0.07 -8.38 -4.76
C TYR A 163 -1.33 -8.45 -4.14
N ARG A 164 -2.39 -8.71 -4.93
CA ARG A 164 -3.78 -8.76 -4.41
C ARG A 164 -4.04 -10.06 -3.68
N ALA A 165 -4.64 -9.95 -2.50
CA ALA A 165 -5.05 -11.08 -1.68
C ALA A 165 -6.14 -11.94 -2.35
N PRO A 166 -6.22 -13.26 -2.05
CA PRO A 166 -7.23 -14.15 -2.61
C PRO A 166 -8.67 -13.65 -2.42
N GLU A 167 -9.00 -13.13 -1.25
CA GLU A 167 -10.32 -12.59 -0.91
C GLU A 167 -10.74 -11.40 -1.81
N LEU A 168 -9.78 -10.58 -2.24
CA LEU A 168 -10.03 -9.47 -3.18
C LEU A 168 -10.21 -9.98 -4.61
N LEU A 169 -9.47 -11.02 -5.01
CA LEU A 169 -9.65 -11.66 -6.31
C LEU A 169 -11.00 -12.39 -6.40
N LEU A 170 -11.48 -12.94 -5.30
CA LEU A 170 -12.72 -13.71 -5.24
C LEU A 170 -13.96 -12.86 -4.94
N ASN A 171 -13.82 -11.53 -4.88
CA ASN A 171 -14.89 -10.59 -4.55
C ASN A 171 -15.62 -10.96 -3.25
N SER A 172 -14.86 -11.29 -2.20
CA SER A 172 -15.41 -11.39 -0.85
C SER A 172 -15.94 -10.01 -0.41
N SER A 173 -17.12 -9.99 0.22
CA SER A 173 -17.73 -8.75 0.74
C SER A 173 -17.04 -8.23 2.00
N GLU A 174 -16.36 -9.11 2.72
CA GLU A 174 -15.63 -8.80 3.95
C GLU A 174 -14.14 -8.95 3.70
N TYR A 175 -13.39 -7.88 4.00
CA TYR A 175 -11.94 -7.83 3.95
C TYR A 175 -11.40 -7.02 5.12
N THR A 176 -10.26 -7.44 5.65
CA THR A 176 -9.64 -6.89 6.86
C THR A 176 -8.20 -6.44 6.56
N ALA A 177 -7.47 -6.01 7.59
CA ALA A 177 -6.01 -5.78 7.56
C ALA A 177 -5.20 -6.92 6.93
N ALA A 178 -5.73 -8.14 6.94
CA ALA A 178 -5.09 -9.31 6.35
C ALA A 178 -4.75 -9.13 4.86
N ILE A 179 -5.51 -8.33 4.10
CA ILE A 179 -5.21 -8.10 2.67
C ILE A 179 -3.85 -7.44 2.45
N ASP A 180 -3.46 -6.53 3.35
CA ASP A 180 -2.18 -5.83 3.26
C ASP A 180 -1.05 -6.79 3.65
N VAL A 181 -1.26 -7.66 4.66
CA VAL A 181 -0.30 -8.70 5.05
C VAL A 181 0.01 -9.66 3.89
N TRP A 182 -1.00 -10.03 3.09
CA TRP A 182 -0.79 -10.81 1.88
C TRP A 182 0.13 -10.09 0.89
N SER A 183 -0.13 -8.80 0.65
CA SER A 183 0.72 -7.98 -0.22
C SER A 183 2.14 -7.92 0.31
N VAL A 184 2.33 -7.78 1.63
CA VAL A 184 3.66 -7.82 2.27
C VAL A 184 4.36 -9.16 2.04
N GLY A 185 3.67 -10.30 2.20
CA GLY A 185 4.26 -11.62 1.91
C GLY A 185 4.75 -11.75 0.46
N CYS A 186 3.99 -11.21 -0.50
CA CYS A 186 4.39 -11.16 -1.91
C CYS A 186 5.63 -10.27 -2.13
N ILE A 187 5.63 -9.07 -1.53
CA ILE A 187 6.74 -8.10 -1.61
C ILE A 187 8.00 -8.68 -0.98
N PHE A 188 7.86 -9.34 0.18
CA PHE A 188 8.99 -9.87 0.92
C PHE A 188 9.65 -11.03 0.16
N MET A 189 8.87 -11.93 -0.45
CA MET A 189 9.43 -12.92 -1.36
C MET A 189 10.09 -12.32 -2.60
N GLU A 190 9.49 -11.29 -3.20
CA GLU A 190 10.08 -10.60 -4.35
C GLU A 190 11.39 -9.89 -4.00
N LEU A 191 11.50 -9.39 -2.77
CA LEU A 191 12.73 -8.79 -2.23
C LEU A 191 13.87 -9.80 -2.16
N MET A 192 13.57 -11.02 -1.70
CA MET A 192 14.56 -12.09 -1.51
C MET A 192 14.90 -12.84 -2.81
N ASP A 193 13.92 -13.12 -3.67
CA ASP A 193 14.10 -13.87 -4.93
C ASP A 193 14.36 -12.96 -6.15
N ARG A 194 14.26 -11.63 -5.97
CA ARG A 194 14.40 -10.60 -7.02
C ARG A 194 13.45 -10.74 -8.20
N LYS A 195 12.38 -11.51 -8.04
CA LYS A 195 11.38 -11.79 -9.06
C LYS A 195 9.98 -11.72 -8.47
N PRO A 196 9.00 -11.16 -9.22
CA PRO A 196 7.62 -11.16 -8.76
C PRO A 196 7.13 -12.58 -8.48
N LEU A 197 6.54 -12.79 -7.30
CA LEU A 197 6.10 -14.11 -6.86
C LEU A 197 4.91 -14.63 -7.69
N PHE A 198 3.95 -13.75 -8.01
CA PHE A 198 2.73 -14.10 -8.73
C PHE A 198 2.43 -13.13 -9.89
N PRO A 199 3.19 -13.20 -11.01
CA PRO A 199 3.02 -12.31 -12.16
C PRO A 199 1.84 -12.73 -13.06
N GLY A 200 0.62 -12.66 -12.53
CA GLY A 200 -0.60 -12.96 -13.28
C GLY A 200 -0.80 -11.99 -14.45
N ARG A 201 -1.28 -12.52 -15.59
CA ARG A 201 -1.53 -11.75 -16.82
C ARG A 201 -2.96 -11.19 -16.85
N ASP A 202 -3.86 -11.93 -16.22
CA ASP A 202 -5.27 -11.65 -16.07
C ASP A 202 -5.74 -12.24 -14.74
N HIS A 203 -7.01 -12.04 -14.41
CA HIS A 203 -7.61 -12.49 -13.15
C HIS A 203 -7.51 -14.02 -12.96
N VAL A 204 -7.80 -14.79 -14.01
CA VAL A 204 -7.79 -16.26 -13.97
C VAL A 204 -6.36 -16.77 -13.81
N HIS A 205 -5.41 -16.19 -14.56
CA HIS A 205 -4.00 -16.54 -14.46
C HIS A 205 -3.44 -16.23 -13.05
N GLN A 206 -3.83 -15.10 -12.45
CA GLN A 206 -3.41 -14.75 -11.10
C GLN A 206 -3.84 -15.83 -10.10
N LEU A 207 -5.12 -16.20 -10.08
CA LEU A 207 -5.63 -17.23 -9.18
C LEU A 207 -4.94 -18.58 -9.40
N ARG A 208 -4.69 -18.97 -10.66
CA ARG A 208 -3.96 -20.20 -10.97
C ARG A 208 -2.55 -20.22 -10.37
N LEU A 209 -1.78 -19.14 -10.54
CA LEU A 209 -0.43 -19.02 -9.98
C LEU A 209 -0.44 -19.13 -8.44
N LEU A 210 -1.46 -18.58 -7.78
CA LEU A 210 -1.64 -18.73 -6.34
C LEU A 210 -1.80 -20.22 -6.00
N MET A 211 -2.78 -20.90 -6.59
CA MET A 211 -3.09 -22.30 -6.27
C MET A 211 -1.93 -23.25 -6.60
N GLU A 212 -1.17 -22.98 -7.66
CA GLU A 212 0.00 -23.79 -8.02
C GLU A 212 1.06 -23.79 -6.92
N LEU A 213 1.24 -22.68 -6.19
CA LEU A 213 2.24 -22.57 -5.13
C LEU A 213 1.66 -22.90 -3.75
N ILE A 214 0.59 -22.22 -3.33
CA ILE A 214 0.02 -22.36 -1.98
C ILE A 214 -0.91 -23.58 -1.82
N GLY A 215 -1.27 -24.21 -2.94
CA GLY A 215 -2.24 -25.30 -3.00
C GLY A 215 -3.67 -24.80 -3.21
N THR A 216 -4.53 -25.69 -3.73
CA THR A 216 -5.96 -25.43 -3.80
C THR A 216 -6.58 -25.56 -2.40
N PRO A 217 -7.28 -24.54 -1.88
CA PRO A 217 -7.88 -24.56 -0.54
C PRO A 217 -8.90 -25.68 -0.39
N ASP A 218 -8.98 -26.26 0.81
CA ASP A 218 -10.02 -27.23 1.16
C ASP A 218 -11.31 -26.51 1.58
N GLU A 219 -12.44 -27.23 1.64
CA GLU A 219 -13.75 -26.64 2.01
C GLU A 219 -13.72 -25.93 3.38
N ALA A 220 -12.86 -26.38 4.31
CA ALA A 220 -12.67 -25.72 5.60
C ALA A 220 -12.12 -24.29 5.45
N ASP A 221 -11.21 -24.07 4.51
CA ASP A 221 -10.60 -22.77 4.23
C ASP A 221 -11.55 -21.85 3.46
N LEU A 222 -12.59 -22.39 2.83
CA LEU A 222 -13.55 -21.62 2.05
C LEU A 222 -14.69 -21.00 2.89
N GLY A 223 -14.64 -21.17 4.22
CA GLY A 223 -15.68 -20.70 5.14
C GLY A 223 -16.02 -19.21 5.00
N TYR A 224 -15.05 -18.37 4.61
CA TYR A 224 -15.20 -16.92 4.51
C TYR A 224 -15.61 -16.41 3.12
N VAL A 225 -15.52 -17.22 2.07
CA VAL A 225 -15.86 -16.79 0.70
C VAL A 225 -17.33 -17.03 0.36
N ASN A 226 -17.90 -16.19 -0.51
CA ASN A 226 -19.27 -16.34 -1.01
C ASN A 226 -19.45 -17.59 -1.90
N GLU A 227 -20.70 -18.04 -2.09
CA GLU A 227 -20.98 -19.28 -2.83
C GLU A 227 -20.53 -19.24 -4.31
N ASN A 228 -20.53 -18.05 -4.94
CA ASN A 228 -20.05 -17.90 -6.32
C ASN A 228 -18.54 -18.17 -6.40
N ALA A 229 -17.76 -17.63 -5.46
CA ALA A 229 -16.33 -17.87 -5.34
C ALA A 229 -16.03 -19.35 -5.02
N ARG A 230 -16.78 -19.96 -4.10
CA ARG A 230 -16.66 -21.41 -3.82
C ARG A 230 -16.88 -22.26 -5.06
N ARG A 231 -17.97 -21.99 -5.78
CA ARG A 231 -18.29 -22.70 -7.03
C ARG A 231 -17.20 -22.53 -8.08
N TYR A 232 -16.63 -21.33 -8.19
CA TYR A 232 -15.51 -21.06 -9.09
C TYR A 232 -14.27 -21.88 -8.71
N ILE A 233 -13.87 -21.90 -7.44
CA ILE A 233 -12.71 -22.68 -6.95
C ILE A 233 -12.91 -24.18 -7.20
N ARG A 234 -14.12 -24.71 -6.96
CA ARG A 234 -14.45 -26.13 -7.20
C ARG A 234 -14.29 -26.55 -8.68
N GLN A 235 -14.35 -25.61 -9.62
CA GLN A 235 -14.17 -25.87 -11.04
C GLN A 235 -12.69 -25.82 -11.48
N LEU A 236 -11.79 -25.29 -10.64
CA LEU A 236 -10.38 -25.22 -10.96
C LEU A 236 -9.70 -26.59 -10.76
N PRO A 237 -8.65 -26.91 -11.55
CA PRO A 237 -7.80 -28.05 -11.27
C PRO A 237 -7.24 -27.98 -9.84
N ARG A 238 -7.21 -29.13 -9.15
CA ARG A 238 -6.58 -29.20 -7.82
C ARG A 238 -5.07 -29.22 -7.97
N HIS A 239 -4.40 -28.40 -7.18
CA HIS A 239 -2.94 -28.34 -7.06
C HIS A 239 -2.53 -28.65 -5.62
N PRO A 240 -1.56 -29.55 -5.39
CA PRO A 240 -0.98 -29.73 -4.06
C PRO A 240 -0.14 -28.50 -3.70
N ARG A 241 -0.06 -28.19 -2.40
CA ARG A 241 0.83 -27.14 -1.89
C ARG A 241 2.29 -27.52 -2.18
N GLN A 242 3.05 -26.59 -2.76
CA GLN A 242 4.50 -26.75 -2.96
C GLN A 242 5.24 -26.34 -1.68
N SER A 243 6.37 -27.00 -1.39
CA SER A 243 7.25 -26.58 -0.31
C SER A 243 7.99 -25.30 -0.70
N PHE A 244 7.81 -24.23 0.08
CA PHE A 244 8.54 -22.97 -0.13
C PHE A 244 10.04 -23.16 0.05
N HIS A 245 10.47 -23.98 1.03
CA HIS A 245 11.88 -24.30 1.25
C HIS A 245 12.54 -25.00 0.05
N GLU A 246 11.84 -25.92 -0.62
CA GLU A 246 12.38 -26.61 -1.79
C GLU A 246 12.41 -25.69 -3.02
N LYS A 247 11.41 -24.84 -3.17
CA LYS A 247 11.31 -23.89 -4.30
C LYS A 247 12.29 -22.73 -4.18
N PHE A 248 12.55 -22.27 -2.96
CA PHE A 248 13.40 -21.13 -2.65
C PHE A 248 14.52 -21.52 -1.67
N PRO A 249 15.42 -22.46 -2.05
CA PRO A 249 16.41 -23.03 -1.13
C PRO A 249 17.51 -22.06 -0.70
N HIS A 250 17.60 -20.90 -1.36
CA HIS A 250 18.57 -19.84 -1.07
C HIS A 250 18.05 -18.83 -0.04
N VAL A 251 16.76 -18.87 0.30
CA VAL A 251 16.13 -17.94 1.24
C VAL A 251 16.29 -18.45 2.67
N HIS A 252 16.52 -17.54 3.62
CA HIS A 252 16.71 -17.89 5.02
C HIS A 252 15.49 -18.64 5.60
N PRO A 253 15.67 -19.75 6.36
CA PRO A 253 14.54 -20.56 6.82
C PRO A 253 13.49 -19.82 7.65
N ALA A 254 13.92 -18.90 8.53
CA ALA A 254 12.99 -18.09 9.31
C ALA A 254 12.21 -17.06 8.46
N ALA A 255 12.79 -16.62 7.33
CA ALA A 255 12.08 -15.76 6.38
C ALA A 255 10.98 -16.55 5.66
N ILE A 256 11.28 -17.80 5.27
CA ILE A 256 10.29 -18.70 4.67
C ILE A 256 9.12 -18.98 5.64
N ASP A 257 9.39 -19.29 6.92
CA ASP A 257 8.32 -19.48 7.92
C ASP A 257 7.40 -18.25 8.00
N LEU A 258 7.98 -17.05 8.07
CA LEU A 258 7.19 -15.81 8.12
C LEU A 258 6.36 -15.61 6.84
N VAL A 259 6.94 -15.84 5.67
CA VAL A 259 6.24 -15.74 4.38
C VAL A 259 5.08 -16.72 4.31
N GLU A 260 5.28 -17.98 4.71
CA GLU A 260 4.22 -18.99 4.65
C GLU A 260 3.03 -18.62 5.54
N ARG A 261 3.28 -17.96 6.67
CA ARG A 261 2.24 -17.43 7.56
C ARG A 261 1.52 -16.21 6.96
N MET A 262 2.24 -15.34 6.24
CA MET A 262 1.66 -14.20 5.51
C MET A 262 0.84 -14.65 4.28
N LEU A 263 1.27 -15.70 3.59
CA LEU A 263 0.63 -16.23 2.37
C LEU A 263 -0.38 -17.35 2.67
N THR A 264 -1.06 -17.23 3.80
CA THR A 264 -2.18 -18.12 4.15
C THR A 264 -3.45 -17.70 3.41
N PHE A 265 -4.14 -18.68 2.82
CA PHE A 265 -5.32 -18.46 1.98
C PHE A 265 -6.47 -17.85 2.78
N ASP A 266 -6.86 -18.48 3.90
CA ASP A 266 -7.88 -17.95 4.80
C ASP A 266 -7.35 -16.71 5.54
N PRO A 267 -7.94 -15.52 5.34
CA PRO A 267 -7.47 -14.30 5.98
C PRO A 267 -7.60 -14.33 7.50
N ARG A 268 -8.41 -15.23 8.08
CA ARG A 268 -8.58 -15.38 9.53
C ARG A 268 -7.44 -16.18 10.17
N GLN A 269 -6.72 -16.96 9.38
CA GLN A 269 -5.56 -17.76 9.81
C GLN A 269 -4.24 -17.09 9.41
N ARG A 270 -4.30 -15.97 8.68
CA ARG A 270 -3.14 -15.19 8.27
C ARG A 270 -2.60 -14.43 9.46
N ILE A 271 -1.28 -14.48 9.64
CA ILE A 271 -0.58 -13.77 10.73
C ILE A 271 -0.95 -12.29 10.76
N THR A 272 -1.13 -11.70 11.94
CA THR A 272 -1.34 -10.25 12.05
C THR A 272 -0.02 -9.49 11.90
N VAL A 273 -0.09 -8.17 11.74
CA VAL A 273 1.11 -7.32 11.67
C VAL A 273 1.88 -7.38 12.99
N GLU A 274 1.18 -7.37 14.13
CA GLU A 274 1.77 -7.44 15.47
C GLU A 274 2.47 -8.79 15.69
N GLU A 275 1.83 -9.88 15.30
CA GLU A 275 2.43 -11.22 15.36
C GLU A 275 3.65 -11.34 14.43
N ALA A 276 3.59 -10.69 13.25
CA ALA A 276 4.71 -10.67 12.31
C ALA A 276 5.90 -9.86 12.84
N LEU A 277 5.67 -8.71 13.49
CA LEU A 277 6.72 -7.93 14.16
C LEU A 277 7.41 -8.73 15.27
N ALA A 278 6.65 -9.50 16.04
CA ALA A 278 7.18 -10.37 17.10
C ALA A 278 7.80 -11.69 16.58
N HIS A 279 7.81 -11.93 15.26
CA HIS A 279 8.32 -13.16 14.68
C HIS A 279 9.84 -13.31 14.89
N PRO A 280 10.38 -14.54 15.10
CA PRO A 280 11.83 -14.75 15.27
C PRO A 280 12.72 -14.17 14.17
N TYR A 281 12.17 -14.05 12.95
CA TYR A 281 12.87 -13.40 11.84
C TYR A 281 13.18 -11.92 12.08
N LEU A 282 12.40 -11.20 12.90
CA LEU A 282 12.57 -9.77 13.18
C LEU A 282 13.06 -9.49 14.61
N ALA A 283 13.45 -10.54 15.35
CA ALA A 283 13.77 -10.44 16.78
C ALA A 283 14.91 -9.47 17.12
N SER A 284 15.83 -9.18 16.18
CA SER A 284 16.92 -8.22 16.35
C SER A 284 16.49 -6.76 16.21
N LEU A 285 15.32 -6.50 15.64
CA LEU A 285 14.79 -5.16 15.36
C LEU A 285 13.52 -4.84 16.16
N HIS A 286 12.76 -5.86 16.56
CA HIS A 286 11.50 -5.71 17.26
C HIS A 286 11.67 -4.98 18.60
N ASP A 287 11.00 -3.84 18.72
CA ASP A 287 10.90 -3.05 19.96
C ASP A 287 9.50 -2.45 20.08
N ILE A 288 8.69 -2.99 20.98
CA ILE A 288 7.32 -2.54 21.21
C ILE A 288 7.26 -1.04 21.55
N SER A 289 8.27 -0.51 22.24
CA SER A 289 8.29 0.90 22.64
C SER A 289 8.53 1.85 21.47
N ASP A 290 9.16 1.35 20.41
CA ASP A 290 9.40 2.07 19.17
C ASP A 290 8.39 1.70 18.06
N GLU A 291 7.35 0.92 18.36
CA GLU A 291 6.34 0.54 17.37
C GLU A 291 4.96 1.12 17.73
N PRO A 292 4.75 2.44 17.53
CA PRO A 292 3.56 3.12 17.98
C PRO A 292 2.31 2.71 17.20
N VAL A 293 1.15 2.97 17.81
CA VAL A 293 -0.16 2.91 17.18
C VAL A 293 -0.70 4.32 16.96
N CYS A 294 -1.57 4.50 15.98
CA CYS A 294 -2.32 5.73 15.81
C CYS A 294 -3.41 5.80 16.89
N THR A 295 -3.33 6.78 17.79
CA THR A 295 -4.27 6.90 18.91
C THR A 295 -5.68 7.31 18.48
N MET A 296 -5.82 7.91 17.30
CA MET A 296 -7.08 8.39 16.76
C MET A 296 -7.40 7.62 15.48
N PRO A 297 -8.50 6.84 15.43
CA PRO A 297 -8.96 6.25 14.19
C PRO A 297 -9.27 7.32 13.15
N PHE A 298 -9.00 7.03 11.89
CA PHE A 298 -9.33 7.93 10.80
C PHE A 298 -10.80 7.78 10.41
N SER A 299 -11.49 8.90 10.21
CA SER A 299 -12.88 8.93 9.74
C SER A 299 -12.98 9.26 8.26
N PHE A 300 -13.71 8.43 7.53
CA PHE A 300 -14.07 8.65 6.12
C PHE A 300 -15.43 9.38 5.96
N ASP A 301 -15.92 10.11 6.97
CA ASP A 301 -17.22 10.81 6.91
C ASP A 301 -17.37 11.73 5.68
N PHE A 302 -16.26 12.31 5.20
CA PHE A 302 -16.24 13.13 3.99
C PHE A 302 -16.60 12.34 2.71
N GLU A 303 -16.53 11.01 2.74
CA GLU A 303 -16.82 10.11 1.61
C GLU A 303 -18.19 9.42 1.70
N GLN A 304 -18.86 9.47 2.85
CA GLN A 304 -20.17 8.83 3.07
C GLN A 304 -21.26 9.41 2.17
N HIS A 305 -21.14 10.69 1.81
CA HIS A 305 -22.07 11.36 0.91
C HIS A 305 -21.42 11.57 -0.46
N ALA A 306 -22.22 11.52 -1.51
CA ALA A 306 -21.76 11.79 -2.86
C ALA A 306 -21.35 13.27 -2.99
N LEU A 307 -20.05 13.55 -2.85
CA LEU A 307 -19.51 14.90 -3.06
C LEU A 307 -19.63 15.33 -4.52
N SER A 308 -19.94 16.62 -4.77
CA SER A 308 -19.77 17.25 -6.08
C SER A 308 -18.30 17.58 -6.35
N GLU A 309 -17.98 17.92 -7.59
CA GLU A 309 -16.65 18.37 -7.97
C GLU A 309 -16.23 19.62 -7.18
N GLU A 310 -17.12 20.60 -7.08
CA GLU A 310 -16.91 21.86 -6.36
C GLU A 310 -16.68 21.64 -4.87
N GLN A 311 -17.39 20.69 -4.26
CA GLN A 311 -17.17 20.32 -2.85
C GLN A 311 -15.79 19.70 -2.64
N MET A 312 -15.34 18.82 -3.54
CA MET A 312 -13.98 18.26 -3.47
C MET A 312 -12.90 19.33 -3.70
N LYS A 313 -13.11 20.22 -4.68
CA LYS A 313 -12.24 21.39 -4.92
C LYS A 313 -12.11 22.24 -3.66
N GLU A 314 -13.22 22.53 -3.00
CA GLU A 314 -13.26 23.33 -1.79
C GLU A 314 -12.53 22.66 -0.62
N LEU A 315 -12.72 21.35 -0.43
CA LEU A 315 -12.03 20.61 0.62
C LEU A 315 -10.51 20.58 0.40
N ILE A 316 -10.04 20.37 -0.83
CA ILE A 316 -8.61 20.40 -1.16
C ILE A 316 -8.06 21.82 -0.98
N TYR A 317 -8.80 22.84 -1.40
CA TYR A 317 -8.41 24.24 -1.23
C TYR A 317 -8.23 24.63 0.24
N ARG A 318 -9.12 24.16 1.13
CA ARG A 318 -8.99 24.37 2.58
C ARG A 318 -7.74 23.72 3.17
N GLU A 319 -7.36 22.54 2.68
CA GLU A 319 -6.10 21.92 3.07
C GLU A 319 -4.90 22.76 2.61
N ALA A 320 -4.92 23.28 1.38
CA ALA A 320 -3.88 24.19 0.89
C ALA A 320 -3.75 25.46 1.78
N LEU A 321 -4.87 26.07 2.15
CA LEU A 321 -4.89 27.22 3.08
C LEU A 321 -4.54 26.86 4.53
N ALA A 322 -4.57 25.58 4.91
CA ALA A 322 -4.10 25.13 6.21
C ALA A 322 -2.57 25.10 6.28
N PHE A 323 -1.91 24.74 5.18
CA PHE A 323 -0.45 24.85 5.05
C PHE A 323 0.04 26.27 4.76
N ASN A 324 -0.79 27.09 4.11
CA ASN A 324 -0.43 28.43 3.63
C ASN A 324 -1.40 29.50 4.17
N PRO A 325 -1.39 29.82 5.47
CA PRO A 325 -2.36 30.74 6.09
C PRO A 325 -2.35 32.17 5.52
N GLU A 326 -1.22 32.62 4.98
CA GLU A 326 -1.03 33.94 4.35
C GLU A 326 -1.85 34.13 3.06
N TYR A 327 -2.35 33.03 2.47
CA TYR A 327 -3.27 33.07 1.33
C TYR A 327 -4.75 33.10 1.76
N ARG A 328 -5.05 33.12 3.06
CA ARG A 328 -6.42 33.36 3.57
C ARG A 328 -6.72 34.85 3.46
N GLN A 329 -7.43 35.25 2.41
CA GLN A 329 -7.98 36.61 2.30
C GLN A 329 -9.18 36.81 3.22
#